data_AF-A0A9D6RZV8-F1
#
_entry.id   AF-A0A9D6RZV8-F1
#
_cell.length_a   1.000
_cell.length_b   1.000
_cell.length_c   1.000
_cell.angle_alpha   90.00
_cell.angle_beta   90.00
_cell.angle_gamma   90.00
#
_symmetry.space_group_name_H-M   'P 1'
#
loop_
_entity.id
_entity.type
_entity.pdbx_description
1 polymer ?
#
loop_
_entity_poly.entity_id
_entity_poly.type
_entity_poly.pdbx_seq_one_letter_code
_entity_poly.pdbx_strand_id
1 'polypeptide(L)'
;MMKTLNNFSAALVAAYDQTSAQNHDKTISVNPVVAELATWYEKFRTAIDYRDDEVILRSTIERILKRRLMLGGKGVSVAAPLIRELVWARYFPDASIPESVVEKVAWAIDLYLNLEKEVNSRHRINHVVVNEWMMHLLSSEIEHILKPSDPKDLMSNFMFRIFKSQVIISDDSQ
;
A
#
# COMPACT_ATOMS: atom_id res chain seq x y z
N MET A 1 -21.19 32.21 -40.58
CA MET A 1 -22.56 31.74 -40.28
C MET A 1 -22.59 31.37 -38.80
N MET A 2 -23.22 32.20 -37.96
CA MET A 2 -23.22 32.03 -36.49
C MET A 2 -24.15 30.85 -36.15
N LYS A 3 -23.61 29.77 -35.57
CA LYS A 3 -24.43 28.64 -35.11
C LYS A 3 -25.13 29.05 -33.81
N THR A 4 -26.44 29.25 -33.88
CA THR A 4 -27.31 29.41 -32.71
C THR A 4 -27.37 28.09 -31.94
N LEU A 5 -26.96 28.11 -30.68
CA LEU A 5 -27.02 26.96 -29.78
C LEU A 5 -28.48 26.65 -29.42
N ASN A 6 -28.84 25.37 -29.32
CA ASN A 6 -30.16 24.93 -28.88
C ASN A 6 -30.35 25.27 -27.39
N ASN A 7 -31.59 25.51 -26.95
CA ASN A 7 -31.96 25.89 -25.58
C ASN A 7 -31.40 24.93 -24.51
N PHE A 8 -31.33 23.63 -24.81
CA PHE A 8 -30.71 22.64 -23.91
C PHE A 8 -29.20 22.84 -23.76
N SER A 9 -28.52 23.22 -24.83
CA SER A 9 -27.09 23.52 -24.84
C SER A 9 -26.80 24.80 -24.05
N ALA A 10 -27.65 25.82 -24.21
CA ALA A 10 -27.55 27.07 -23.46
C ALA A 10 -27.78 26.87 -21.96
N ALA A 11 -28.74 26.02 -21.58
CA ALA A 11 -28.99 25.67 -20.17
C ALA A 11 -27.82 24.91 -19.54
N LEU A 12 -27.17 24.00 -20.29
CA LEU A 12 -25.99 23.27 -19.82
C LEU A 12 -24.79 24.21 -19.57
N VAL A 13 -24.53 25.13 -20.51
CA VAL A 13 -23.46 26.13 -20.37
C VAL A 13 -23.76 27.06 -19.19
N ALA A 14 -25.00 27.52 -19.03
CA ALA A 14 -25.39 28.37 -17.90
C ALA A 14 -25.23 27.67 -16.54
N ALA A 15 -25.54 26.37 -16.46
CA ALA A 15 -25.33 25.58 -15.25
C ALA A 15 -23.84 25.40 -14.91
N TYR A 16 -22.99 25.24 -15.94
CA TYR A 16 -21.53 25.13 -15.76
C TYR A 16 -20.91 26.48 -15.33
N ASP A 17 -21.35 27.59 -15.94
CA ASP A 17 -20.90 28.94 -15.60
C ASP A 17 -21.35 29.37 -14.19
N GLN A 18 -22.52 28.92 -13.73
CA GLN A 18 -22.97 29.14 -12.34
C GLN A 18 -22.10 28.43 -11.30
N THR A 19 -21.48 27.30 -11.65
CA THR A 19 -20.55 26.60 -10.75
C THR A 19 -19.21 27.35 -10.61
N SER A 20 -18.94 28.28 -11.54
CA SER A 20 -17.74 29.13 -11.55
C SER A 20 -17.98 30.53 -10.98
N ALA A 21 -19.17 30.81 -10.43
CA ALA A 21 -19.43 32.07 -9.76
C ALA A 21 -18.55 32.21 -8.49
N GLN A 22 -17.83 33.32 -8.43
CA GLN A 22 -16.76 33.62 -7.46
C GLN A 22 -17.15 33.36 -6.00
N ASN A 23 -16.51 32.37 -5.38
CA ASN A 23 -16.45 32.27 -3.91
C ASN A 23 -15.45 33.31 -3.39
N HIS A 24 -15.97 34.33 -2.72
CA HIS A 24 -15.23 35.41 -2.08
C HIS A 24 -14.79 35.01 -0.66
N ASP A 25 -14.21 33.82 -0.53
CA ASP A 25 -13.61 33.34 0.71
C ASP A 25 -12.12 33.12 0.47
N LYS A 26 -11.28 33.30 1.51
CA LYS A 26 -9.82 33.20 1.37
C LYS A 26 -9.44 31.80 0.86
N THR A 27 -9.26 31.68 -0.45
CA THR A 27 -8.79 30.47 -1.10
C THR A 27 -7.31 30.31 -0.77
N ILE A 28 -6.96 29.18 -0.16
CA ILE A 28 -5.57 28.75 -0.08
C ILE A 28 -5.14 28.52 -1.52
N SER A 29 -4.43 29.49 -2.08
CA SER A 29 -3.89 29.46 -3.43
C SER A 29 -2.78 28.43 -3.50
N VAL A 30 -3.14 27.15 -3.63
CA VAL A 30 -2.20 26.11 -4.01
C VAL A 30 -1.73 26.37 -5.43
N ASN A 31 -0.43 26.25 -5.67
CA ASN A 31 0.16 26.42 -6.99
C ASN A 31 -0.61 25.53 -8.01
N PRO A 32 -1.13 26.10 -9.12
CA PRO A 32 -1.93 25.36 -10.10
C PRO A 32 -1.27 24.07 -10.58
N VAL A 33 0.06 24.05 -10.68
CA VAL A 33 0.85 22.87 -11.05
C VAL A 33 0.77 21.78 -9.98
N VAL A 34 0.84 22.16 -8.69
CA VAL A 34 0.74 21.22 -7.56
C VAL A 34 -0.68 20.66 -7.45
N ALA A 35 -1.70 21.50 -7.67
CA ALA A 35 -3.09 21.06 -7.66
C ALA A 35 -3.39 20.07 -8.80
N GLU A 36 -2.88 20.34 -10.01
CA GLU A 36 -3.01 19.43 -11.15
C GLU A 36 -2.27 18.10 -10.90
N LEU A 37 -1.05 18.17 -10.36
CA LEU A 37 -0.27 16.99 -9.97
C LEU A 37 -0.96 16.16 -8.88
N ALA A 38 -1.51 16.80 -7.84
CA ALA A 38 -2.25 16.13 -6.79
C ALA A 38 -3.50 15.44 -7.36
N THR A 39 -4.21 16.10 -8.28
CA THR A 39 -5.39 15.53 -8.93
C THR A 39 -5.04 14.32 -9.80
N TRP A 40 -3.92 14.37 -10.52
CA TRP A 40 -3.39 13.24 -11.30
C TRP A 40 -2.92 12.11 -10.41
N TYR A 41 -2.19 12.42 -9.34
CA TYR A 41 -1.74 11.45 -8.34
C TYR A 41 -2.93 10.75 -7.69
N GLU A 42 -3.98 11.48 -7.29
CA GLU A 42 -5.17 10.90 -6.67
C GLU A 42 -5.96 10.00 -7.62
N LYS A 43 -6.12 10.40 -8.89
CA LYS A 43 -6.75 9.54 -9.91
C LYS A 43 -5.93 8.27 -10.16
N PHE A 44 -4.60 8.40 -10.16
CA PHE A 44 -3.69 7.28 -10.37
C PHE A 44 -3.64 6.33 -9.16
N ARG A 45 -3.55 6.87 -7.94
CA ARG A 45 -3.67 6.15 -6.67
C ARG A 45 -4.98 5.38 -6.63
N THR A 46 -6.09 6.03 -6.95
CA THR A 46 -7.41 5.38 -6.98
C THR A 46 -7.46 4.22 -7.99
N ALA A 47 -6.81 4.34 -9.14
CA ALA A 47 -6.73 3.26 -10.14
C ALA A 47 -5.82 2.09 -9.71
N ILE A 48 -4.80 2.36 -8.90
CA ILE A 48 -3.91 1.35 -8.30
C ILE A 48 -4.55 0.69 -7.07
N ASP A 49 -5.28 1.45 -6.27
CA ASP A 49 -6.02 1.01 -5.07
C ASP A 49 -7.16 0.07 -5.42
N TYR A 50 -7.58 0.00 -6.69
CA TYR A 50 -8.61 -0.92 -7.19
C TYR A 50 -8.21 -2.42 -7.12
N ARG A 51 -7.12 -2.77 -6.45
CA ARG A 51 -6.70 -4.15 -6.18
C ARG A 51 -6.76 -4.45 -4.68
N ASP A 52 -7.93 -4.90 -4.24
CA ASP A 52 -8.16 -5.62 -2.98
C ASP A 52 -7.16 -6.80 -2.77
N ASP A 53 -6.53 -7.29 -3.85
CA ASP A 53 -5.70 -8.50 -3.88
C ASP A 53 -4.48 -8.49 -2.93
N GLU A 54 -3.84 -7.34 -2.67
CA GLU A 54 -2.68 -7.23 -1.77
C GLU A 54 -3.10 -7.18 -0.30
N VAL A 55 -4.13 -6.39 0.02
CA VAL A 55 -4.73 -6.41 1.37
C VAL A 55 -5.23 -7.82 1.71
N ILE A 56 -5.77 -8.54 0.71
CA ILE A 56 -6.17 -9.94 0.84
C ILE A 56 -4.96 -10.88 1.03
N LEU A 57 -3.85 -10.67 0.31
CA LEU A 57 -2.65 -11.53 0.44
C LEU A 57 -1.97 -11.36 1.80
N ARG A 58 -1.69 -10.13 2.22
CA ARG A 58 -1.06 -9.85 3.53
C ARG A 58 -1.89 -10.38 4.68
N SER A 59 -3.20 -10.10 4.69
CA SER A 59 -4.10 -10.62 5.73
C SER A 59 -4.19 -12.14 5.73
N THR A 60 -4.09 -12.78 4.56
CA THR A 60 -4.01 -14.24 4.45
C THR A 60 -2.71 -14.79 5.02
N ILE A 61 -1.57 -14.19 4.69
CA ILE A 61 -0.26 -14.54 5.26
C ILE A 61 -0.32 -14.43 6.78
N GLU A 62 -0.82 -13.31 7.30
CA GLU A 62 -0.95 -13.05 8.73
C GLU A 62 -1.84 -14.10 9.44
N ARG A 63 -2.99 -14.45 8.86
CA ARG A 63 -3.88 -15.48 9.39
C ARG A 63 -3.22 -16.85 9.44
N ILE A 64 -2.47 -17.22 8.40
CA ILE A 64 -1.74 -18.48 8.34
C ILE A 64 -0.62 -18.49 9.40
N LEU A 65 0.12 -17.40 9.55
CA LEU A 65 1.16 -17.24 10.56
C LEU A 65 0.59 -17.36 11.97
N LYS A 66 -0.45 -16.59 12.30
CA LYS A 66 -1.12 -16.63 13.62
C LYS A 66 -1.54 -18.06 13.96
N ARG A 67 -2.14 -18.79 13.01
CA ARG A 67 -2.54 -20.19 13.23
C ARG A 67 -1.35 -21.12 13.43
N ARG A 68 -0.27 -20.95 12.66
CA ARG A 68 0.90 -21.85 12.71
C ARG A 68 1.84 -21.57 13.88
N LEU A 69 1.90 -20.34 14.35
CA LEU A 69 2.78 -19.91 15.44
C LEU A 69 2.08 -19.92 16.81
N MET A 70 0.75 -20.14 16.86
CA MET A 70 -0.03 -20.18 18.11
C MET A 70 0.52 -21.15 19.16
N LEU A 71 1.05 -22.30 18.73
CA LEU A 71 1.64 -23.33 19.61
C LEU A 71 3.18 -23.29 19.60
N GLY A 72 3.75 -22.18 19.13
CA GLY A 72 5.16 -22.05 18.84
C GLY A 72 5.52 -22.60 17.46
N GLY A 73 6.74 -22.29 17.03
CA GLY A 73 7.27 -22.66 15.73
C GLY A 73 8.59 -21.96 15.47
N LYS A 74 9.28 -22.42 14.43
CA LYS A 74 10.51 -21.80 13.90
C LYS A 74 10.41 -21.71 12.39
N GLY A 75 11.17 -20.81 11.78
CA GLY A 75 11.11 -20.46 10.37
C GLY A 75 11.03 -21.68 9.45
N VAL A 76 11.96 -22.62 9.62
CA VAL A 76 12.04 -23.85 8.81
C VAL A 76 10.76 -24.70 8.88
N SER A 77 10.12 -24.76 10.04
CA SER A 77 8.89 -25.54 10.23
C SER A 77 7.62 -24.85 9.70
N VAL A 78 7.67 -23.52 9.50
CA VAL A 78 6.49 -22.71 9.16
C VAL A 78 6.51 -22.24 7.72
N ALA A 79 7.68 -21.92 7.16
CA ALA A 79 7.83 -21.30 5.84
C ALA A 79 7.27 -22.16 4.69
N ALA A 80 7.76 -23.39 4.53
CA ALA A 80 7.29 -24.26 3.44
C ALA A 80 5.79 -24.58 3.56
N PRO A 81 5.24 -24.90 4.75
CA PRO A 81 3.81 -25.09 4.91
C PRO A 81 2.97 -23.83 4.70
N LEU A 82 3.49 -22.62 4.99
CA LEU A 82 2.81 -21.36 4.70
C LEU A 82 2.73 -21.13 3.19
N ILE A 83 3.86 -21.28 2.49
CA ILE A 83 3.93 -21.09 1.03
C ILE A 83 3.01 -22.08 0.31
N ARG A 84 2.98 -23.35 0.74
CA ARG A 84 2.09 -24.37 0.18
C ARG A 84 0.61 -23.97 0.26
N GLU A 85 0.18 -23.40 1.37
CA GLU A 85 -1.19 -22.91 1.52
C GLU A 85 -1.52 -21.75 0.60
N LEU A 86 -0.58 -20.81 0.41
CA LEU A 86 -0.77 -19.69 -0.51
C LEU A 86 -0.89 -20.16 -1.97
N VAL A 87 -0.10 -21.16 -2.37
CA VAL A 87 -0.19 -21.79 -3.69
C VAL A 87 -1.53 -22.49 -3.86
N TRP A 88 -1.99 -23.26 -2.86
CA TRP A 88 -3.31 -23.91 -2.89
C TRP A 88 -4.48 -22.92 -2.96
N ALA A 89 -4.35 -21.78 -2.29
CA ALA A 89 -5.33 -20.70 -2.35
C ALA A 89 -5.22 -19.85 -3.64
N ARG A 90 -4.37 -20.25 -4.60
CA ARG A 90 -4.19 -19.62 -5.92
C ARG A 90 -3.69 -18.18 -5.89
N TYR A 91 -2.96 -17.79 -4.84
CA TYR A 91 -2.30 -16.48 -4.78
C TYR A 91 -1.09 -16.37 -5.73
N PHE A 92 -0.51 -17.51 -6.12
CA PHE A 92 0.61 -17.58 -7.03
C PHE A 92 0.22 -18.43 -8.25
N PRO A 93 0.36 -17.91 -9.48
CA PRO A 93 -0.05 -18.59 -10.71
C PRO A 93 0.85 -19.79 -11.04
N ASP A 94 2.13 -19.73 -10.67
CA ASP A 94 3.11 -20.79 -10.89
C ASP A 94 3.33 -21.58 -9.60
N ALA A 95 3.17 -22.90 -9.67
CA ALA A 95 3.42 -23.81 -8.55
C ALA A 95 4.91 -23.94 -8.16
N SER A 96 5.80 -23.16 -8.76
CA SER A 96 7.25 -23.23 -8.62
C SER A 96 7.78 -22.00 -7.86
N ILE A 97 7.62 -21.98 -6.54
CA ILE A 97 8.37 -21.05 -5.69
C ILE A 97 9.77 -21.66 -5.45
N PRO A 98 10.87 -20.94 -5.76
CA PRO A 98 12.23 -21.45 -5.53
C PRO A 98 12.49 -21.76 -4.05
N GLU A 99 13.29 -22.78 -3.78
CA GLU A 99 13.68 -23.15 -2.41
C GLU A 99 14.38 -22.00 -1.67
N SER A 100 15.19 -21.21 -2.38
CA SER A 100 15.82 -20.00 -1.82
C SER A 100 14.82 -18.94 -1.32
N VAL A 101 13.61 -18.90 -1.88
CA VAL A 101 12.54 -18.01 -1.39
C VAL A 101 11.94 -18.58 -0.10
N VAL A 102 11.79 -19.90 -0.01
CA VAL A 102 11.35 -20.59 1.21
C VAL A 102 12.34 -20.33 2.36
N GLU A 103 13.63 -20.41 2.08
CA GLU A 103 14.69 -20.09 3.05
C GLU A 103 14.63 -18.64 3.53
N LYS A 104 14.41 -17.68 2.63
CA LYS A 104 14.24 -16.26 2.99
C LYS A 104 13.03 -16.04 3.89
N VAL A 105 11.89 -16.69 3.58
CA VAL A 105 10.69 -16.63 4.42
C VAL A 105 10.96 -17.26 5.79
N ALA A 106 11.67 -18.38 5.85
CA ALA A 106 12.06 -19.00 7.12
C ALA A 106 12.93 -18.05 7.96
N TRP A 107 13.93 -17.44 7.34
CA TRP A 107 14.79 -16.46 8.01
C TRP A 107 13.99 -15.26 8.54
N ALA A 108 13.06 -14.71 7.76
CA ALA A 108 12.21 -13.61 8.19
C ALA A 108 11.37 -14.01 9.42
N ILE A 109 10.76 -15.19 9.42
CA ILE A 109 10.00 -15.69 10.58
C ILE A 109 10.88 -15.76 11.82
N ASP A 110 12.07 -16.34 11.73
CA ASP A 110 12.99 -16.45 12.87
C ASP A 110 13.48 -15.08 13.35
N LEU A 111 13.73 -14.14 12.44
CA LEU A 111 14.09 -12.76 12.76
C LEU A 111 13.02 -12.09 13.63
N TYR A 112 11.76 -12.10 13.18
CA TYR A 112 10.67 -11.42 13.89
C TYR A 112 10.30 -12.12 15.21
N LEU A 113 10.40 -13.45 15.28
CA LEU A 113 10.23 -14.18 16.55
C LEU A 113 11.33 -13.84 17.56
N ASN A 114 12.57 -13.64 17.10
CA ASN A 114 13.66 -13.22 17.98
C ASN A 114 13.55 -11.74 18.37
N LEU A 115 13.13 -10.88 17.44
CA LEU A 115 12.86 -9.48 17.72
C LEU A 115 11.76 -9.31 18.76
N GLU A 116 10.67 -10.08 18.66
CA GLU A 116 9.59 -10.11 19.65
C GLU A 116 10.13 -10.42 21.05
N LYS A 117 10.99 -11.45 21.17
CA LYS A 117 11.61 -11.84 22.45
C LYS A 117 12.50 -10.74 23.02
N GLU A 118 13.32 -10.10 22.18
CA GLU A 118 14.20 -9.00 22.60
C GLU A 118 13.43 -7.75 23.01
N VAL A 119 12.37 -7.38 22.28
CA VAL A 119 11.53 -6.23 22.63
C VAL A 119 10.82 -6.48 23.96
N ASN A 120 10.24 -7.68 24.12
CA ASN A 120 9.55 -8.07 25.34
C ASN A 120 10.48 -8.22 26.56
N SER A 121 11.77 -8.54 26.36
CA SER A 121 12.73 -8.65 27.45
C SER A 121 13.29 -7.29 27.90
N ARG A 122 13.39 -6.33 26.97
CA ARG A 122 14.02 -5.01 27.22
C ARG A 122 13.03 -3.90 27.54
N HIS A 123 11.78 -4.02 27.09
CA HIS A 123 10.78 -2.97 27.22
C HIS A 123 9.51 -3.47 27.93
N ARG A 124 8.89 -2.61 28.73
CA ARG A 124 7.63 -2.90 29.42
C ARG A 124 6.43 -2.51 28.55
N ILE A 125 6.34 -3.12 27.37
CA ILE A 125 5.22 -2.96 26.45
C ILE A 125 4.28 -4.15 26.63
N ASN A 126 2.98 -3.96 26.42
CA ASN A 126 2.02 -5.06 26.44
C ASN A 126 2.41 -6.10 25.38
N HIS A 127 2.67 -7.35 25.80
CA HIS A 127 3.05 -8.45 24.92
C HIS A 127 2.06 -8.68 23.76
N VAL A 128 0.76 -8.47 23.98
CA VAL A 128 -0.27 -8.60 22.94
C VAL A 128 -0.04 -7.57 21.83
N VAL A 129 0.28 -6.33 22.22
CA VAL A 129 0.55 -5.23 21.27
C VAL A 129 1.84 -5.49 20.50
N VAL A 130 2.89 -5.95 21.19
CA VAL A 130 4.15 -6.32 20.53
C VAL A 130 3.93 -7.45 19.54
N ASN A 131 3.21 -8.50 19.94
CA ASN A 131 2.90 -9.63 19.07
C ASN A 131 2.13 -9.18 17.82
N GLU A 132 1.13 -8.33 17.98
CA GLU A 132 0.37 -7.75 16.87
C GLU A 132 1.27 -6.99 15.89
N TRP A 133 2.14 -6.11 16.40
CA TRP A 133 3.10 -5.38 15.56
C TRP A 133 4.06 -6.31 14.85
N MET A 134 4.57 -7.35 15.53
CA MET A 134 5.46 -8.34 14.92
C MET A 134 4.75 -9.12 13.81
N MET A 135 3.48 -9.46 13.97
CA MET A 135 2.69 -10.13 12.93
C MET A 135 2.42 -9.23 11.73
N HIS A 136 2.12 -7.95 11.95
CA HIS A 136 1.94 -6.98 10.85
C HIS A 136 3.24 -6.77 10.06
N LEU A 137 4.38 -6.62 10.75
CA LEU A 137 5.67 -6.44 10.10
C LEU A 137 6.11 -7.72 9.36
N LEU A 138 5.99 -8.89 10.00
CA LEU A 138 6.36 -10.17 9.40
C LEU A 138 5.52 -10.50 8.17
N SER A 139 4.20 -10.29 8.22
CA SER A 139 3.32 -10.55 7.08
C SER A 139 3.62 -9.62 5.90
N SER A 140 3.93 -8.35 6.16
CA SER A 140 4.37 -7.39 5.15
C SER A 140 5.72 -7.78 4.53
N GLU A 141 6.69 -8.20 5.33
CA GLU A 141 8.00 -8.64 4.84
C GLU A 141 7.86 -9.88 3.93
N ILE A 142 7.07 -10.87 4.36
CA ILE A 142 6.84 -12.09 3.58
C ILE A 142 6.12 -11.77 2.26
N GLU A 143 5.13 -10.88 2.28
CA GLU A 143 4.47 -10.42 1.05
C GLU A 143 5.50 -9.85 0.06
N HIS A 144 6.39 -8.98 0.52
CA HIS A 144 7.43 -8.37 -0.31
C HIS A 144 8.46 -9.40 -0.82
N ILE A 145 8.85 -10.38 0.01
CA ILE A 145 9.72 -11.50 -0.41
C ILE A 145 9.07 -12.32 -1.54
N LEU A 146 7.77 -12.55 -1.45
CA LEU A 146 7.02 -13.37 -2.42
C LEU A 146 6.62 -12.59 -3.68
N LYS A 147 6.56 -11.25 -3.60
CA LYS A 147 6.28 -10.34 -4.73
C LYS A 147 7.33 -9.22 -4.82
N PRO A 148 8.60 -9.54 -5.13
CA PRO A 148 9.70 -8.57 -5.09
C PRO A 148 9.66 -7.50 -6.19
N SER A 149 8.74 -7.61 -7.16
CA SER A 149 8.59 -6.68 -8.29
C SER A 149 7.12 -6.34 -8.50
N ASP A 150 6.42 -5.91 -7.44
CA ASP A 150 5.08 -5.38 -7.62
C ASP A 150 5.17 -4.16 -8.55
N PRO A 151 4.48 -4.15 -9.72
CA PRO A 151 4.44 -3.00 -10.60
C PRO A 151 4.04 -1.71 -9.87
N LYS A 152 3.28 -1.81 -8.78
CA LYS A 152 2.92 -0.69 -7.91
C LYS A 152 4.12 -0.10 -7.19
N ASP A 153 5.02 -0.91 -6.64
CA ASP A 153 6.20 -0.44 -5.93
C ASP A 153 7.21 0.20 -6.89
N LEU A 154 7.39 -0.41 -8.06
CA LEU A 154 8.23 0.15 -9.13
C LEU A 154 7.69 1.50 -9.60
N MET A 155 6.37 1.59 -9.81
CA MET A 155 5.72 2.80 -10.28
C MET A 155 5.68 3.89 -9.20
N SER A 156 5.43 3.53 -7.95
CA SER A 156 5.47 4.46 -6.81
C SER A 156 6.87 5.06 -6.64
N ASN A 157 7.90 4.22 -6.73
CA ASN A 157 9.30 4.68 -6.72
C ASN A 157 9.64 5.56 -7.92
N PHE A 158 9.13 5.24 -9.11
CA PHE A 158 9.29 6.06 -10.32
C PHE A 158 8.64 7.43 -10.17
N MET A 159 7.38 7.47 -9.74
CA MET A 159 6.63 8.70 -9.47
C MET A 159 7.33 9.55 -8.40
N PHE A 160 7.76 8.93 -7.29
CA PHE A 160 8.53 9.62 -6.27
C PHE A 160 9.81 10.25 -6.84
N ARG A 161 10.55 9.53 -7.69
CA ARG A 161 11.78 10.07 -8.31
C ARG A 161 11.50 11.24 -9.24
N ILE A 162 10.42 11.21 -10.01
CA ILE A 162 10.02 12.34 -10.87
C ILE A 162 9.65 13.55 -10.01
N PHE A 163 8.73 13.36 -9.06
CA PHE A 163 8.15 14.47 -8.32
C PHE A 163 9.05 15.03 -7.23
N LYS A 164 9.98 14.24 -6.67
CA LYS A 164 10.93 14.73 -5.66
C LYS A 164 11.70 15.96 -6.12
N SER A 165 12.02 16.05 -7.41
CA SER A 165 12.74 17.20 -7.98
C SER A 165 11.85 18.43 -8.23
N GLN A 166 10.53 18.27 -8.20
CA GLN A 166 9.54 19.30 -8.51
C GLN A 166 8.83 19.84 -7.25
N VAL A 167 8.96 19.15 -6.12
CA VAL A 167 8.38 19.56 -4.83
C VAL A 167 9.38 20.42 -4.07
N ILE A 168 9.13 21.72 -4.01
CA ILE A 168 9.77 22.63 -3.06
C ILE A 168 8.88 22.63 -1.82
N ILE A 169 9.38 22.06 -0.71
CA ILE A 169 8.70 22.15 0.57
C ILE A 169 9.00 23.54 1.14
N SER A 170 8.05 24.45 1.00
CA SER A 170 8.03 25.70 1.76
C SER A 170 7.54 25.39 3.16
N ASP A 171 8.33 25.74 4.17
CA ASP A 171 7.88 25.68 5.56
C ASP A 171 6.91 26.85 5.80
N ASP A 172 5.62 26.58 6.01
CA ASP A 172 4.58 27.59 6.28
C ASP A 172 4.64 28.13 7.74
N SER A 173 5.77 27.98 8.42
CA SER A 173 6.01 28.43 9.79
C SER A 173 6.35 29.95 9.90
N GLN A 174 5.54 30.84 9.33
CA GLN A 174 5.58 32.29 9.62
C GLN A 174 4.21 32.90 9.87
#